data_AF-A0A1Y2G7B6-F1
#
_entry.id   AF-A0A1Y2G7B6-F1
#
_cell.length_a   1.000
_cell.length_b   1.000
_cell.length_c   1.000
_cell.angle_alpha   90.00
_cell.angle_beta   90.00
_cell.angle_gamma   90.00
#
_symmetry.space_group_name_H-M   'P 1'
#
loop_
_entity.id
_entity.type
_entity.pdbx_description
1 polymer ?
#
loop_
_entity_poly.entity_id
_entity_poly.type
_entity_poly.pdbx_seq_one_letter_code
_entity_poly.pdbx_strand_id
1 'polypeptide(L)'
;MFHLASAIEKMAEDLHKIATFVHVDVDELVQTVKKYNVERTPTFALFRGHVFQTSITAAQLPKKPTPEESDDQLLAWVSDTVKSFAQHWSASYSKITDHLAFSPTPTERQITEGLINVGFKSVIGMESKQNPGEYLAKEGDLWKAAGIEFVSHPIKSADEIGFSDFDEILHLVETLPGPILIHSDIGQVAAIMVFVMVAKQNARKGTEVSEWARELGFDFEGLGRVSQTICAWVDK
;
A
#
# COMPACT_ATOMS: atom_id res chain seq x y z
N MET A 1 20.78 15.05 25.63
CA MET A 1 20.76 13.59 25.40
C MET A 1 19.30 13.15 25.33
N PHE A 2 18.65 13.42 24.20
CA PHE A 2 17.26 13.15 23.75
C PHE A 2 17.20 13.91 22.40
N HIS A 3 16.72 13.41 21.25
CA HIS A 3 15.32 13.12 20.92
C HIS A 3 15.13 12.32 19.61
N LEU A 4 16.20 11.79 18.99
CA LEU A 4 16.11 11.19 17.65
C LEU A 4 15.06 10.07 17.55
N ALA A 5 14.93 9.23 18.58
CA ALA A 5 13.92 8.16 18.62
C ALA A 5 12.49 8.69 18.60
N SER A 6 12.14 9.63 19.49
CA SER A 6 10.81 10.23 19.57
C SER A 6 10.46 11.05 18.32
N ALA A 7 11.45 11.66 17.68
CA ALA A 7 11.27 12.44 16.47
C ALA A 7 11.13 11.53 15.23
N ILE A 8 11.81 10.38 15.20
CA ILE A 8 11.58 9.31 14.21
C ILE A 8 10.19 8.69 14.40
N GLU A 9 9.75 8.43 15.64
CA GLU A 9 8.40 7.93 15.94
C GLU A 9 7.34 8.90 15.43
N LYS A 10 7.47 10.19 15.71
CA LYS A 10 6.56 11.22 15.21
C LYS A 10 6.58 11.32 13.68
N MET A 11 7.76 11.24 13.06
CA MET A 11 7.87 11.20 11.60
C MET A 11 7.21 9.95 11.01
N ALA A 12 7.35 8.79 11.66
CA ALA A 12 6.69 7.56 11.27
C ALA A 12 5.17 7.67 11.41
N GLU A 13 4.67 8.30 12.47
CA GLU A 13 3.24 8.66 12.61
C GLU A 13 2.79 9.64 11.52
N ASP A 14 3.59 10.62 11.12
CA ASP A 14 3.21 11.55 10.05
C ASP A 14 3.20 10.88 8.67
N LEU A 15 4.02 9.83 8.50
CA LEU A 15 4.25 9.15 7.22
C LEU A 15 3.55 7.78 7.12
N HIS A 16 2.92 7.25 8.17
CA HIS A 16 2.31 5.90 8.16
C HIS A 16 1.25 5.70 7.09
N LYS A 17 0.61 6.79 6.63
CA LYS A 17 -0.36 6.79 5.53
C LYS A 17 0.28 6.68 4.14
N ILE A 18 1.58 6.97 4.06
CA ILE A 18 2.36 7.04 2.83
C ILE A 18 3.32 5.85 2.74
N ALA A 19 4.02 5.53 3.83
CA ALA A 19 5.00 4.45 3.90
C ALA A 19 4.99 3.76 5.27
N THR A 20 5.13 2.44 5.28
CA THR A 20 5.46 1.64 6.46
C THR A 20 6.99 1.60 6.57
N PHE A 21 7.55 2.04 7.69
CA PHE A 21 8.99 1.97 7.92
C PHE A 21 9.34 0.64 8.57
N VAL A 22 10.33 -0.07 8.02
CA VAL A 22 10.93 -1.21 8.70
C VAL A 22 12.44 -1.00 8.72
N HIS A 23 12.96 -0.88 9.93
CA HIS A 23 14.38 -0.92 10.27
C HIS A 23 15.21 0.32 9.91
N VAL A 24 15.76 0.94 10.96
CA VAL A 24 16.92 1.82 10.89
C VAL A 24 18.11 0.95 11.24
N ASP A 25 18.76 0.37 10.23
CA ASP A 25 19.98 -0.41 10.45
C ASP A 25 21.17 0.55 10.59
N VAL A 26 21.89 0.43 11.72
CA VAL A 26 23.03 1.26 12.06
C VAL A 26 24.34 0.45 12.05
N ASP A 27 24.27 -0.87 11.82
CA ASP A 27 25.29 -1.79 12.33
C ASP A 27 26.10 -2.52 11.24
N GLU A 28 25.67 -2.54 9.96
CA GLU A 28 26.22 -3.47 8.97
C GLU A 28 27.35 -2.96 8.04
N LEU A 29 27.97 -1.80 8.27
CA LEU A 29 29.07 -1.30 7.40
C LEU A 29 30.31 -0.82 8.15
N VAL A 30 30.97 -1.74 8.88
CA VAL A 30 32.20 -1.51 9.65
C VAL A 30 33.34 -0.86 8.84
N GLN A 31 33.47 -1.20 7.55
CA GLN A 31 34.54 -0.63 6.70
C GLN A 31 34.26 0.79 6.22
N THR A 32 32.99 1.18 6.07
CA THR A 32 32.58 2.53 5.65
C THR A 32 32.65 3.52 6.82
N VAL A 33 32.32 3.07 8.04
CA VAL A 33 32.42 3.86 9.29
C VAL A 33 33.85 4.34 9.55
N LYS A 34 34.85 3.47 9.38
CA LYS A 34 36.27 3.83 9.55
C LYS A 34 36.80 4.83 8.51
N LYS A 35 36.23 4.83 7.30
CA LYS A 35 36.72 5.68 6.19
C LYS A 35 36.24 7.13 6.28
N TYR A 36 35.09 7.37 6.93
CA TYR A 36 34.43 8.68 6.91
C TYR A 36 34.22 9.33 8.29
N ASN A 37 34.72 8.71 9.37
CA ASN A 37 34.65 9.23 10.74
C ASN A 37 33.23 9.68 11.15
N VAL A 38 32.22 8.90 10.72
CA VAL A 38 30.81 9.16 11.02
C VAL A 38 30.42 8.25 12.16
N GLU A 39 29.97 8.82 13.29
CA GLU A 39 29.71 8.02 14.50
C GLU A 39 28.55 7.04 14.32
N ARG A 40 27.54 7.33 13.48
CA ARG A 40 26.45 6.43 13.05
C ARG A 40 25.79 7.02 11.80
N THR A 41 25.32 6.19 10.86
CA THR A 41 24.42 6.68 9.80
C THR A 41 23.21 5.76 9.62
N PRO A 42 21.99 6.30 9.69
CA PRO A 42 20.76 5.53 9.49
C PRO A 42 20.56 5.19 8.02
N THR A 43 20.10 3.97 7.75
CA THR A 43 19.45 3.61 6.48
C THR A 43 17.95 3.53 6.73
N PHE A 44 17.15 4.27 5.96
CA PHE A 44 15.69 4.18 6.03
C PHE A 44 15.19 3.29 4.90
N ALA A 45 14.75 2.07 5.22
CA ALA A 45 14.04 1.26 4.24
C ALA A 45 12.55 1.65 4.24
N LEU A 46 12.04 1.98 3.05
CA LEU A 46 10.67 2.42 2.84
C LEU A 46 9.86 1.29 2.25
N PHE A 47 8.79 0.93 2.94
CA PHE A 47 7.81 -0.04 2.47
C PHE A 47 6.46 0.65 2.29
N ARG A 48 5.58 0.06 1.50
CA ARG A 48 4.16 0.39 1.49
C ARG A 48 3.41 -0.88 1.86
N GLY A 49 2.89 -0.95 3.09
CA GLY A 49 2.55 -2.24 3.69
C GLY A 49 3.83 -3.07 3.86
N HIS A 50 3.87 -4.26 3.27
CA HIS A 50 5.04 -5.15 3.31
C HIS A 50 5.86 -5.15 2.01
N VAL A 51 5.51 -4.32 1.03
CA VAL A 51 6.22 -4.24 -0.26
C VAL A 51 7.34 -3.21 -0.15
N PHE A 52 8.60 -3.68 -0.26
CA PHE A 52 9.77 -2.80 -0.32
C PHE A 52 9.68 -1.89 -1.53
N GLN A 53 9.77 -0.58 -1.30
CA GLN A 53 9.73 0.42 -2.37
C GLN A 53 11.13 0.89 -2.72
N THR A 54 11.90 1.32 -1.70
CA THR A 54 13.25 1.84 -1.87
C THR A 54 13.92 2.00 -0.50
N SER A 55 15.19 2.40 -0.47
CA SER A 55 15.90 2.76 0.76
C SER A 55 16.64 4.09 0.61
N ILE A 56 16.64 4.91 1.66
CA ILE A 56 17.49 6.09 1.79
C ILE A 56 18.72 5.68 2.60
N THR A 57 19.86 5.64 1.93
CA THR A 57 21.16 5.33 2.54
C THR A 57 21.83 6.57 3.10
N ALA A 58 22.79 6.36 4.00
CA ALA A 58 23.70 7.38 4.52
C ALA A 58 24.28 8.33 3.47
N ALA A 59 24.62 7.80 2.29
CA ALA A 59 25.23 8.56 1.20
C ALA A 59 24.26 9.52 0.51
N GLN A 60 22.95 9.28 0.64
CA GLN A 60 21.88 10.10 0.08
C GLN A 60 21.39 11.16 1.06
N LEU A 61 21.69 11.00 2.35
CA LEU A 61 21.37 12.03 3.34
C LEU A 61 22.09 13.33 3.01
N PRO A 62 21.45 14.49 3.26
CA PRO A 62 22.11 15.77 3.10
C PRO A 62 23.33 15.78 4.02
N LYS A 63 24.51 16.08 3.44
CA LYS A 63 25.70 16.29 4.25
C LYS A 63 25.43 17.48 5.15
N LYS A 64 25.44 17.27 6.47
CA LYS A 64 25.38 18.39 7.43
C LYS A 64 26.45 19.42 7.04
N PRO A 65 26.08 20.62 6.56
CA PRO A 65 27.04 21.68 6.25
C PRO A 65 27.72 22.16 7.54
N THR A 66 27.02 22.07 8.68
CA THR A 66 27.53 22.44 10.01
C THR A 66 27.04 21.46 11.09
N PRO A 67 27.75 21.36 12.23
CA PRO A 67 27.32 20.58 13.40
C PRO A 67 26.00 21.04 14.05
N GLU A 68 25.51 22.23 13.67
CA GLU A 68 24.39 22.94 14.29
C GLU A 68 23.04 22.66 13.61
N GLU A 69 23.01 21.96 12.47
CA GLU A 69 21.72 21.55 11.87
C GLU A 69 20.97 20.62 12.84
N SER A 70 19.78 21.07 13.24
CA SER A 70 18.93 20.37 14.19
C SER A 70 18.37 19.08 13.59
N ASP A 71 18.12 18.09 14.44
CA ASP A 71 17.48 16.83 14.02
C ASP A 71 16.15 17.06 13.29
N ASP A 72 15.45 18.16 13.59
CA ASP A 72 14.21 18.58 12.91
C ASP A 72 14.42 18.87 11.41
N GLN A 73 15.55 19.47 11.03
CA GLN A 73 15.85 19.75 9.62
C GLN A 73 16.15 18.47 8.84
N LEU A 74 16.86 17.53 9.46
CA LEU A 74 17.11 16.21 8.88
C LEU A 74 15.79 15.45 8.69
N LEU A 75 14.90 15.46 9.68
CA LEU A 75 13.60 14.79 9.61
C LEU A 75 12.66 15.44 8.59
N ALA A 76 12.66 16.76 8.49
CA ALA A 76 11.93 17.47 7.43
C ALA A 76 12.42 17.04 6.05
N TRP A 77 13.74 16.99 5.85
CA TRP A 77 14.33 16.51 4.60
C TRP A 77 13.98 15.05 4.29
N VAL A 78 14.06 14.15 5.29
CA VAL A 78 13.67 12.75 5.11
C VAL A 78 12.19 12.66 4.75
N SER A 79 11.31 13.38 5.45
CA SER A 79 9.88 13.44 5.16
C SER A 79 9.59 13.92 3.73
N ASP A 80 10.23 15.00 3.29
CA ASP A 80 10.06 15.54 1.94
C ASP A 80 10.63 14.61 0.88
N THR A 81 11.74 13.93 1.17
CA THR A 81 12.33 12.91 0.29
C THR A 81 11.45 11.69 0.16
N VAL A 82 10.87 11.19 1.26
CA VAL A 82 9.87 10.10 1.26
C VAL A 82 8.67 10.50 0.41
N LYS A 83 8.11 11.71 0.63
CA LYS A 83 6.99 12.24 -0.15
C LYS A 83 7.33 12.35 -1.63
N SER A 84 8.55 12.81 -1.97
CA SER A 84 9.02 12.89 -3.35
C SER A 84 9.18 11.52 -3.99
N PHE A 85 9.69 10.52 -3.28
CA PHE A 85 9.74 9.15 -3.79
C PHE A 85 8.35 8.56 -3.98
N ALA A 86 7.43 8.80 -3.05
CA ALA A 86 6.04 8.37 -3.17
C ALA A 86 5.35 8.96 -4.42
N GLN A 87 5.72 10.18 -4.84
CA GLN A 87 5.23 10.78 -6.09
C GLN A 87 5.70 10.03 -7.36
N HIS A 88 6.77 9.23 -7.26
CA HIS A 88 7.37 8.49 -8.38
C HIS A 88 7.22 6.98 -8.25
N TRP A 89 6.50 6.47 -7.24
CA TRP A 89 6.16 5.06 -7.18
C TRP A 89 5.29 4.73 -8.39
N SER A 90 5.91 4.06 -9.38
CA SER A 90 5.22 3.41 -10.48
C SER A 90 4.09 2.59 -9.87
N ALA A 91 2.86 2.84 -10.32
CA ALA A 91 1.62 2.38 -9.69
C ALA A 91 1.77 1.05 -8.94
N SER A 92 1.82 1.11 -7.61
CA SER A 92 2.11 -0.07 -6.79
C SER A 92 0.85 -0.93 -6.71
N TYR A 93 0.73 -1.91 -7.61
CA TYR A 93 -0.27 -2.96 -7.51
C TYR A 93 0.39 -4.27 -7.10
N SER A 94 -0.33 -5.09 -6.34
CA SER A 94 0.05 -6.45 -5.97
C SER A 94 -0.77 -7.43 -6.80
N LYS A 95 -0.09 -8.19 -7.65
CA LYS A 95 -0.70 -9.26 -8.42
C LYS A 95 -0.77 -10.52 -7.57
N ILE A 96 -1.97 -11.03 -7.33
CA ILE A 96 -2.19 -12.24 -6.53
C ILE A 96 -2.39 -13.46 -7.44
N THR A 97 -3.08 -13.27 -8.57
CA THR A 97 -3.20 -14.28 -9.63
C THR A 97 -3.04 -13.64 -11.00
N ASP A 98 -3.03 -14.44 -12.07
CA ASP A 98 -3.10 -13.91 -13.44
C ASP A 98 -4.38 -13.12 -13.73
N HIS A 99 -5.43 -13.34 -12.93
CA HIS A 99 -6.72 -12.71 -13.10
C HIS A 99 -6.98 -11.55 -12.13
N LEU A 100 -6.43 -11.60 -10.91
CA LEU A 100 -6.72 -10.63 -9.85
C LEU A 100 -5.47 -9.95 -9.29
N ALA A 101 -5.56 -8.63 -9.19
CA ALA A 101 -4.61 -7.77 -8.51
C ALA A 101 -5.33 -6.73 -7.66
N PHE A 102 -4.63 -6.14 -6.69
CA PHE A 102 -5.12 -4.97 -5.98
C PHE A 102 -4.10 -3.85 -5.89
N SER A 103 -4.57 -2.63 -5.64
CA SER A 103 -3.72 -1.49 -5.31
C SER A 103 -4.38 -0.56 -4.29
N PRO A 104 -3.60 0.33 -3.68
CA PRO A 104 -4.10 1.59 -3.17
C PRO A 104 -4.74 2.43 -4.29
N THR A 105 -5.50 3.45 -3.94
CA THR A 105 -6.10 4.34 -4.94
C THR A 105 -5.02 5.01 -5.78
N PRO A 106 -5.06 4.83 -7.11
CA PRO A 106 -4.05 5.40 -7.98
C PRO A 106 -4.32 6.88 -8.24
N THR A 107 -3.25 7.66 -8.31
CA THR A 107 -3.32 9.04 -8.82
C THR A 107 -3.62 9.06 -10.32
N GLU A 108 -4.15 10.17 -10.84
CA GLU A 108 -4.35 10.37 -12.29
C GLU A 108 -3.08 10.05 -13.09
N ARG A 109 -1.92 10.49 -12.59
CA ARG A 109 -0.62 10.20 -13.20
C ARG A 109 -0.32 8.70 -13.23
N GLN A 110 -0.54 7.98 -12.13
CA GLN A 110 -0.32 6.53 -12.06
C GLN A 110 -1.25 5.75 -12.99
N ILE A 111 -2.49 6.20 -13.15
CA ILE A 111 -3.42 5.64 -14.15
C ILE A 111 -2.84 5.88 -15.54
N THR A 112 -2.65 7.15 -15.92
CA THR A 112 -2.34 7.57 -17.29
C THR A 112 -0.95 7.20 -17.79
N GLU A 113 0.06 7.15 -16.91
CA GLU A 113 1.44 6.82 -17.29
C GLU A 113 1.80 5.34 -17.00
N GLY A 114 1.04 4.66 -16.15
CA GLY A 114 1.41 3.34 -15.62
C GLY A 114 0.36 2.26 -15.84
N LEU A 115 -0.73 2.30 -15.07
CA LEU A 115 -1.66 1.16 -14.95
C LEU A 115 -2.37 0.82 -16.25
N ILE A 116 -2.68 1.81 -17.09
CA ILE A 116 -3.30 1.55 -18.40
C ILE A 116 -2.41 0.67 -19.31
N ASN A 117 -1.10 0.65 -19.08
CA ASN A 117 -0.13 -0.11 -19.85
C ASN A 117 0.11 -1.53 -19.29
N VAL A 118 -0.45 -1.86 -18.12
CA VAL A 118 -0.25 -3.17 -17.47
C VAL A 118 -1.05 -4.29 -18.17
N GLY A 119 -2.16 -3.94 -18.81
CA GLY A 119 -3.01 -4.89 -19.53
C GLY A 119 -4.27 -5.34 -18.80
N PHE A 120 -4.63 -4.68 -17.69
CA PHE A 120 -5.94 -4.86 -17.06
C PHE A 120 -7.07 -4.57 -18.06
N LYS A 121 -8.17 -5.30 -17.94
CA LYS A 121 -9.39 -5.13 -18.75
C LYS A 121 -10.52 -4.49 -17.97
N SER A 122 -10.52 -4.68 -16.66
CA SER A 122 -11.47 -4.05 -15.76
C SER A 122 -10.82 -3.55 -14.47
N VAL A 123 -11.43 -2.52 -13.89
CA VAL A 123 -11.05 -1.91 -12.62
C VAL A 123 -12.29 -1.79 -11.73
N ILE A 124 -12.15 -2.20 -10.46
CA ILE A 124 -13.17 -2.02 -9.43
C ILE A 124 -12.63 -1.05 -8.39
N GLY A 125 -13.24 0.14 -8.32
CA GLY A 125 -12.89 1.18 -7.35
C GLY A 125 -13.80 1.17 -6.13
N MET A 126 -13.21 1.06 -4.95
CA MET A 126 -13.92 0.92 -3.67
C MET A 126 -14.00 2.20 -2.85
N GLU A 127 -13.53 3.33 -3.38
CA GLU A 127 -13.58 4.59 -2.63
C GLU A 127 -14.99 5.16 -2.52
N SER A 128 -15.33 5.60 -1.30
CA SER A 128 -16.52 6.39 -1.03
C SER A 128 -16.28 7.86 -1.38
N LYS A 129 -17.27 8.48 -2.05
CA LYS A 129 -17.32 9.94 -2.34
C LYS A 129 -17.29 10.83 -1.08
N GLN A 130 -17.41 10.25 0.11
CA GLN A 130 -17.47 10.96 1.39
C GLN A 130 -16.10 11.41 1.92
N ASN A 131 -15.00 11.01 1.27
CA ASN A 131 -13.63 11.45 1.58
C ASN A 131 -13.11 12.45 0.52
N PRO A 132 -13.27 13.77 0.72
CA PRO A 132 -13.02 14.80 -0.31
C PRO A 132 -11.54 15.08 -0.66
N GLY A 133 -10.60 14.22 -0.27
CA GLY A 133 -9.16 14.34 -0.59
C GLY A 133 -8.60 13.29 -1.55
N GLU A 134 -9.26 12.13 -1.66
CA GLU A 134 -8.73 10.91 -2.33
C GLU A 134 -9.58 10.52 -3.56
N TYR A 135 -10.88 10.85 -3.53
CA TYR A 135 -11.80 10.56 -4.62
C TYR A 135 -11.45 11.35 -5.90
N LEU A 136 -10.91 10.64 -6.89
CA LEU A 136 -10.65 11.19 -8.21
C LEU A 136 -11.95 11.20 -9.01
N ALA A 137 -12.63 12.35 -9.04
CA ALA A 137 -13.94 12.49 -9.68
C ALA A 137 -14.01 12.04 -11.15
N LYS A 138 -12.86 12.05 -11.84
CA LYS A 138 -12.72 11.64 -13.25
C LYS A 138 -12.13 10.24 -13.43
N GLU A 139 -11.91 9.48 -12.35
CA GLU A 139 -11.25 8.18 -12.42
C GLU A 139 -11.87 7.26 -13.47
N GLY A 140 -13.20 7.09 -13.40
CA GLY A 140 -13.92 6.25 -14.35
C GLY A 140 -13.75 6.70 -15.80
N ASP A 141 -13.60 8.00 -16.05
CA ASP A 141 -13.37 8.53 -17.40
C ASP A 141 -11.94 8.24 -17.89
N LEU A 142 -10.94 8.30 -17.00
CA LEU A 142 -9.56 7.97 -17.33
C LEU A 142 -9.41 6.49 -17.74
N TRP A 143 -10.02 5.58 -16.98
CA TRP A 143 -10.03 4.15 -17.31
C TRP A 143 -10.76 3.85 -18.62
N LYS A 144 -11.96 4.42 -18.79
CA LYS A 144 -12.76 4.22 -20.01
C LYS A 144 -12.08 4.79 -21.26
N ALA A 145 -11.39 5.92 -21.14
CA ALA A 145 -10.62 6.50 -22.24
C ALA A 145 -9.50 5.57 -22.73
N ALA A 146 -8.97 4.71 -21.85
CA ALA A 146 -7.99 3.67 -22.19
C ALA A 146 -8.62 2.33 -22.64
N GLY A 147 -9.96 2.27 -22.77
CA GLY A 147 -10.68 1.03 -23.12
C GLY A 147 -10.74 0.01 -21.99
N ILE A 148 -10.59 0.44 -20.74
CA ILE A 148 -10.67 -0.39 -19.53
C ILE A 148 -12.04 -0.15 -18.88
N GLU A 149 -12.75 -1.22 -18.56
CA GLU A 149 -14.04 -1.12 -17.87
C GLU A 149 -13.82 -0.65 -16.42
N PHE A 150 -14.68 0.24 -15.94
CA PHE A 150 -14.59 0.75 -14.57
C PHE A 150 -15.93 0.62 -13.86
N VAL A 151 -15.91 0.00 -12.68
CA VAL A 151 -17.04 -0.14 -11.77
C VAL A 151 -16.69 0.50 -10.43
N SER A 152 -17.58 1.35 -9.91
CA SER A 152 -17.47 1.89 -8.56
C SER A 152 -18.36 1.08 -7.62
N HIS A 153 -17.76 0.48 -6.60
CA HIS A 153 -18.44 -0.27 -5.54
C HIS A 153 -17.89 0.20 -4.18
N PRO A 154 -18.37 1.35 -3.67
CA PRO A 154 -17.77 2.02 -2.52
C PRO A 154 -17.98 1.24 -1.21
N ILE A 155 -16.90 1.03 -0.47
CA ILE A 155 -16.92 0.43 0.88
C ILE A 155 -16.23 1.42 1.82
N LYS A 156 -16.90 1.79 2.92
CA LYS A 156 -16.40 2.85 3.81
C LYS A 156 -15.13 2.46 4.55
N SER A 157 -15.08 1.22 5.05
CA SER A 157 -13.97 0.74 5.89
C SER A 157 -14.01 -0.78 6.01
N ALA A 158 -12.89 -1.38 6.44
CA ALA A 158 -12.75 -2.83 6.58
C ALA A 158 -13.70 -3.43 7.63
N ASP A 159 -14.07 -2.68 8.67
CA ASP A 159 -14.97 -3.11 9.74
C ASP A 159 -16.46 -3.07 9.35
N GLU A 160 -16.80 -2.42 8.23
CA GLU A 160 -18.14 -2.38 7.64
C GLU A 160 -18.36 -3.48 6.58
N ILE A 161 -17.34 -4.27 6.21
CA ILE A 161 -17.47 -5.33 5.20
C ILE A 161 -18.47 -6.40 5.68
N GLY A 162 -19.51 -6.59 4.88
CA GLY A 162 -20.57 -7.59 5.06
C GLY A 162 -20.57 -8.68 4.00
N PHE A 163 -21.47 -9.64 4.18
CA PHE A 163 -21.65 -10.75 3.22
C PHE A 163 -22.08 -10.27 1.83
N SER A 164 -22.93 -9.23 1.78
CA SER A 164 -23.39 -8.66 0.51
C SER A 164 -22.24 -8.08 -0.29
N ASP A 165 -21.24 -7.46 0.35
CA ASP A 165 -20.08 -6.91 -0.34
C ASP A 165 -19.26 -8.04 -0.99
N PHE A 166 -19.07 -9.16 -0.30
CA PHE A 166 -18.41 -10.32 -0.89
C PHE A 166 -19.20 -10.94 -2.04
N ASP A 167 -20.51 -11.10 -1.90
CA ASP A 167 -21.38 -11.63 -2.96
C ASP A 167 -21.35 -10.72 -4.21
N GLU A 168 -21.42 -9.40 -4.02
CA GLU A 168 -21.39 -8.43 -5.11
C GLU A 168 -20.02 -8.37 -5.80
N ILE A 169 -18.93 -8.36 -5.03
CA ILE A 169 -17.57 -8.39 -5.61
C ILE A 169 -17.30 -9.71 -6.31
N LEU A 170 -17.74 -10.86 -5.78
CA LEU A 170 -17.62 -12.14 -6.46
C LEU A 170 -18.33 -12.10 -7.82
N HIS A 171 -19.57 -11.58 -7.84
CA HIS A 171 -20.32 -11.45 -9.08
C HIS A 171 -19.60 -10.56 -10.11
N LEU A 172 -19.04 -9.42 -9.67
CA LEU A 172 -18.25 -8.56 -10.56
C LEU A 172 -17.00 -9.27 -11.10
N VAL A 173 -16.26 -9.97 -10.23
CA VAL A 173 -15.06 -10.73 -10.64
C VAL A 173 -15.40 -11.83 -11.65
N GLU A 174 -16.57 -12.48 -11.52
CA GLU A 174 -16.99 -13.54 -12.45
C GLU A 174 -17.53 -13.03 -13.78
N THR A 175 -17.96 -11.77 -13.86
CA THR A 175 -18.66 -11.22 -15.03
C THR A 175 -17.82 -10.23 -15.84
N LEU A 176 -16.89 -9.53 -15.18
CA LEU A 176 -16.01 -8.56 -15.83
C LEU A 176 -14.88 -9.25 -16.62
N PRO A 177 -14.44 -8.68 -17.75
CA PRO A 177 -13.27 -9.18 -18.46
C PRO A 177 -12.00 -9.02 -17.61
N GLY A 178 -11.19 -10.08 -17.51
CA GLY A 178 -9.91 -10.05 -16.82
C GLY A 178 -8.71 -9.72 -17.73
N PRO A 179 -7.55 -9.36 -17.16
CA PRO A 179 -7.26 -9.24 -15.72
C PRO A 179 -7.94 -8.05 -15.04
N ILE A 180 -8.30 -8.19 -13.77
CA ILE A 180 -9.04 -7.19 -12.98
C ILE A 180 -8.13 -6.60 -11.89
N LEU A 181 -8.12 -5.27 -11.81
CA LEU A 181 -7.52 -4.52 -10.70
C LEU A 181 -8.61 -4.05 -9.74
N ILE A 182 -8.46 -4.33 -8.45
CA ILE A 182 -9.32 -3.79 -7.40
C ILE A 182 -8.54 -2.75 -6.61
N HIS A 183 -9.09 -1.56 -6.35
CA HIS A 183 -8.42 -0.58 -5.51
C HIS A 183 -9.33 0.06 -4.46
N SER A 184 -8.70 0.54 -3.40
CA SER A 184 -9.30 1.27 -2.27
C SER A 184 -8.23 2.21 -1.72
N ASP A 185 -8.59 3.27 -0.99
CA ASP A 185 -7.69 4.30 -0.43
C ASP A 185 -6.24 3.82 -0.17
N ILE A 186 -6.02 3.12 0.95
CA ILE A 186 -4.69 2.57 1.29
C ILE A 186 -4.48 1.12 0.80
N GLY A 187 -5.43 0.56 0.04
CA GLY A 187 -5.37 -0.78 -0.53
C GLY A 187 -5.84 -1.92 0.40
N GLN A 188 -6.21 -1.63 1.65
CA GLN A 188 -6.57 -2.66 2.64
C GLN A 188 -7.87 -3.39 2.28
N VAL A 189 -8.94 -2.66 1.97
CA VAL A 189 -10.23 -3.27 1.59
C VAL A 189 -10.08 -4.05 0.29
N ALA A 190 -9.38 -3.48 -0.69
CA ALA A 190 -9.09 -4.14 -1.96
C ALA A 190 -8.27 -5.43 -1.77
N ALA A 191 -7.28 -5.43 -0.87
CA ALA A 191 -6.52 -6.62 -0.52
C ALA A 191 -7.43 -7.70 0.07
N ILE A 192 -8.23 -7.38 1.10
CA ILE A 192 -9.19 -8.32 1.71
C ILE A 192 -10.08 -8.95 0.63
N MET A 193 -10.64 -8.12 -0.25
CA MET A 193 -11.51 -8.60 -1.32
C MET A 193 -10.80 -9.55 -2.26
N VAL A 194 -9.61 -9.21 -2.76
CA VAL A 194 -8.85 -10.11 -3.64
C VAL A 194 -8.50 -11.42 -2.94
N PHE A 195 -8.02 -11.38 -1.71
CA PHE A 195 -7.67 -12.59 -0.94
C PHE A 195 -8.88 -13.50 -0.73
N VAL A 196 -10.03 -12.92 -0.36
CA VAL A 196 -11.28 -13.67 -0.16
C VAL A 196 -11.77 -14.30 -1.46
N MET A 197 -11.78 -13.56 -2.57
CA MET A 197 -12.20 -14.08 -3.87
C MET A 197 -11.29 -15.22 -4.35
N VAL A 198 -9.98 -15.05 -4.23
CA VAL A 198 -9.01 -16.08 -4.63
C VAL A 198 -9.11 -17.30 -3.72
N ALA A 199 -9.34 -17.12 -2.43
CA ALA A 199 -9.56 -18.23 -1.51
C ALA A 199 -10.82 -19.03 -1.88
N LYS A 200 -11.92 -18.34 -2.19
CA LYS A 200 -13.18 -18.96 -2.63
C LYS A 200 -12.99 -19.75 -3.92
N GLN A 201 -12.35 -19.15 -4.93
CA GLN A 201 -12.09 -19.79 -6.23
C GLN A 201 -11.19 -21.02 -6.12
N ASN A 202 -10.27 -21.03 -5.15
CA ASN A 202 -9.34 -22.14 -4.91
C ASN A 202 -9.85 -23.16 -3.88
N ALA A 203 -11.11 -23.07 -3.45
CA ALA A 203 -11.70 -23.94 -2.43
C ALA A 203 -10.86 -24.03 -1.14
N ARG A 204 -10.21 -22.93 -0.76
CA ARG A 204 -9.51 -22.80 0.53
C ARG A 204 -10.52 -22.68 1.66
N LYS A 205 -10.12 -23.06 2.87
CA LYS A 205 -10.94 -22.79 4.06
C LYS A 205 -10.81 -21.33 4.46
N GLY A 206 -11.89 -20.78 4.98
CA GLY A 206 -11.94 -19.41 5.50
C GLY A 206 -10.87 -19.14 6.55
N THR A 207 -10.57 -20.13 7.41
CA THR A 207 -9.52 -20.05 8.43
C THR A 207 -8.11 -19.91 7.86
N GLU A 208 -7.88 -20.33 6.61
CA GLU A 208 -6.56 -20.29 5.96
C GLU A 208 -6.29 -18.93 5.30
N VAL A 209 -7.31 -18.08 5.11
CA VAL A 209 -7.19 -16.82 4.35
C VAL A 209 -6.21 -15.85 5.02
N SER A 210 -6.33 -15.66 6.34
CA SER A 210 -5.44 -14.75 7.08
C SER A 210 -3.99 -15.24 7.11
N GLU A 211 -3.79 -16.56 7.28
CA GLU A 211 -2.44 -17.13 7.26
C GLU A 211 -1.81 -16.99 5.88
N TRP A 212 -2.57 -17.29 4.82
CA TRP A 212 -2.11 -17.14 3.44
C TRP A 212 -1.82 -15.68 3.07
N ALA A 213 -2.66 -14.74 3.53
CA ALA A 213 -2.40 -13.31 3.36
C ALA A 213 -1.08 -12.91 4.04
N ARG A 214 -0.84 -13.39 5.26
CA ARG A 214 0.38 -13.10 6.02
C ARG A 214 1.64 -13.66 5.36
N GLU A 215 1.57 -14.86 4.76
CA GLU A 215 2.67 -15.42 3.96
C GLU A 215 3.04 -14.54 2.76
N LEU A 216 2.05 -13.84 2.19
CA LEU A 216 2.25 -12.87 1.11
C LEU A 216 2.54 -11.45 1.61
N GLY A 217 2.76 -11.27 2.91
CA GLY A 217 3.02 -9.97 3.52
C GLY A 217 1.77 -9.10 3.60
N PHE A 218 0.63 -9.64 4.03
CA PHE A 218 -0.57 -8.87 4.32
C PHE A 218 -1.15 -9.35 5.65
N ASP A 219 -1.31 -8.42 6.59
CA ASP A 219 -1.88 -8.73 7.89
C ASP A 219 -3.33 -8.22 8.01
N PHE A 220 -4.23 -9.15 8.32
CA PHE A 220 -5.64 -8.85 8.60
C PHE A 220 -5.95 -8.92 10.11
N GLU A 221 -4.95 -9.19 10.96
CA GLU A 221 -5.11 -9.15 12.41
C GLU A 221 -5.48 -7.72 12.86
N GLY A 222 -6.36 -7.64 13.86
CA GLY A 222 -6.84 -6.35 14.39
C GLY A 222 -8.01 -5.72 13.61
N LEU A 223 -8.45 -6.29 12.48
CA LEU A 223 -9.60 -5.78 11.69
C LEU A 223 -10.98 -6.15 12.26
N GLY A 224 -11.08 -6.31 13.58
CA GLY A 224 -12.32 -6.54 14.29
C GLY A 224 -13.06 -7.81 13.83
N ARG A 225 -14.32 -7.64 13.40
CA ARG A 225 -15.20 -8.75 12.99
C ARG A 225 -14.88 -9.30 11.60
N VAL A 226 -14.03 -8.64 10.81
CA VAL A 226 -13.83 -8.99 9.40
C VAL A 226 -13.33 -10.43 9.24
N SER A 227 -12.42 -10.91 10.08
CA SER A 227 -11.89 -12.27 9.99
C SER A 227 -12.99 -13.33 10.19
N GLN A 228 -13.95 -13.06 11.07
CA GLN A 228 -15.10 -13.95 11.28
C GLN A 228 -16.04 -13.93 10.08
N THR A 229 -16.30 -12.74 9.51
CA THR A 229 -17.10 -12.59 8.29
C THR A 229 -16.46 -13.33 7.11
N ILE A 230 -15.14 -13.17 6.92
CA ILE A 230 -14.34 -13.87 5.90
C ILE A 230 -14.50 -15.38 6.07
N CYS A 231 -14.27 -15.89 7.28
CA CYS A 231 -14.36 -17.32 7.53
C CYS A 231 -15.73 -17.87 7.16
N ALA A 232 -16.79 -17.24 7.69
CA ALA A 232 -18.16 -17.69 7.51
C ALA A 232 -18.65 -17.59 6.05
N TRP A 233 -18.16 -16.62 5.27
CA TRP A 233 -18.54 -16.48 3.87
C TRP A 233 -17.77 -17.43 2.94
N VAL A 234 -16.46 -17.59 3.15
CA VAL A 234 -15.62 -18.49 2.34
C VAL A 234 -16.08 -19.94 2.49
N ASP A 235 -16.43 -20.35 3.72
CA ASP A 235 -16.83 -21.74 4.04
C ASP A 235 -18.28 -22.08 3.65
N LYS A 236 -19.07 -21.12 3.17
CA LYS A 236 -20.46 -21.32 2.70
C LYS A 236 -20.54 -22.04 1.36
#